data_AF-A0A3M0YQZ9-F1
#
_entry.id   AF-A0A3M0YQZ9-F1
#
_cell.length_a   1.000
_cell.length_b   1.000
_cell.length_c   1.000
_cell.angle_alpha   90.00
_cell.angle_beta   90.00
_cell.angle_gamma   90.00
#
_symmetry.space_group_name_H-M   'P 1'
#
loop_
_entity.id
_entity.type
_entity.pdbx_description
1 polymer ?
#
loop_
_entity_poly.entity_id
_entity_poly.type
_entity_poly.pdbx_seq_one_letter_code
_entity_poly.pdbx_strand_id
1 'polypeptide(L)'
;MRRMILLCWLVATFFPVQILLSQNAPIDTWKVEATDIDPNHYFGVTVANGMVGLVSSPEPMKVRDVVLNGVWDTYQRGRVSNILKVFNHMNLNLDVDGRRISRRDISDYRQVLDMRQAALTTTFAVGDKARVRHTMMALRHLPYTAMVIVEVEALQDIEITPASVIEAPAHLFDVRNYYAEIDRPHALIPLLTSVAKSPSGRYTVAASTSFIFPEGHGHEPDIIHEDWDYDMHLAKFRKQLKAGQTYRFA
;
A
#
# COMPACT_ATOMS: atom_id res chain seq x y z
N MET A 1 81.86 31.23 -33.73
CA MET A 1 82.07 29.76 -33.74
C MET A 1 81.09 29.11 -32.77
N ARG A 2 80.39 28.05 -33.24
CA ARG A 2 79.75 26.93 -32.51
C ARG A 2 78.84 27.20 -31.28
N ARG A 3 77.53 27.05 -31.54
CA ARG A 3 76.50 26.23 -30.85
C ARG A 3 76.69 25.92 -29.35
N MET A 4 75.67 26.23 -28.55
CA MET A 4 75.01 25.21 -27.72
C MET A 4 73.55 25.60 -27.41
N ILE A 5 72.66 24.64 -27.67
CA ILE A 5 71.21 24.70 -27.51
C ILE A 5 70.90 24.33 -26.06
N LEU A 6 70.03 25.07 -25.37
CA LEU A 6 69.24 24.54 -24.26
C LEU A 6 67.80 25.03 -24.40
N LEU A 7 66.95 24.11 -24.84
CA LEU A 7 65.52 24.29 -25.07
C LEU A 7 64.80 23.88 -23.77
N CYS A 8 64.42 24.84 -22.92
CA CYS A 8 63.54 24.57 -21.78
C CYS A 8 62.08 24.74 -22.23
N TRP A 9 61.40 23.63 -22.49
CA TRP A 9 59.95 23.59 -22.66
C TRP A 9 59.28 23.78 -21.29
N LEU A 10 58.67 24.94 -21.06
CA LEU A 10 57.82 25.19 -19.90
C LEU A 10 56.37 24.91 -20.34
N VAL A 11 55.94 23.65 -20.23
CA VAL A 11 54.55 23.25 -20.43
C VAL A 11 53.77 23.67 -19.19
N ALA A 12 53.09 24.80 -19.25
CA ALA A 12 52.10 25.19 -18.25
C ALA A 12 50.85 24.31 -18.44
N THR A 13 50.78 23.18 -17.73
CA THR A 13 49.56 22.39 -17.62
C THR A 13 48.54 23.17 -16.80
N PHE A 14 47.67 23.92 -17.47
CA PHE A 14 46.42 24.41 -16.88
C PHE A 14 45.51 23.19 -16.63
N PHE A 15 45.55 22.66 -15.41
CA PHE A 15 44.50 21.76 -14.93
C PHE A 15 43.25 22.60 -14.66
N PRO A 16 42.13 22.41 -15.38
CA PRO A 16 40.87 22.99 -14.94
C PRO A 16 40.50 22.32 -13.61
N VAL A 17 40.51 23.10 -12.53
CA VAL A 17 39.92 22.69 -11.26
C VAL A 17 38.43 22.49 -11.53
N GLN A 18 38.03 21.24 -11.76
CA GLN A 18 36.62 20.89 -11.76
C GLN A 18 36.15 20.98 -10.32
N ILE A 19 35.50 22.09 -10.00
CA ILE A 19 34.72 22.24 -8.77
C ILE A 19 33.58 21.23 -8.89
N LEU A 20 33.78 20.04 -8.31
CA LEU A 20 32.71 19.09 -8.06
C LEU A 20 31.75 19.74 -7.07
N LEU A 21 30.73 20.41 -7.58
CA LEU A 21 29.57 20.77 -6.78
C LEU A 21 28.92 19.47 -6.33
N SER A 22 29.11 19.11 -5.07
CA SER A 22 28.32 18.06 -4.42
C SER A 22 26.85 18.44 -4.58
N GLN A 23 26.09 17.68 -5.38
CA GLN A 23 24.63 17.77 -5.39
C GLN A 23 24.12 17.15 -4.09
N ASN A 24 24.30 17.85 -2.97
CA ASN A 24 23.60 17.54 -1.73
C ASN A 24 22.17 18.07 -1.88
N ALA A 25 21.35 17.38 -2.69
CA ALA A 25 19.92 17.42 -2.44
C ALA A 25 19.73 16.96 -0.99
N PRO A 26 19.01 17.71 -0.14
CA PRO A 26 18.81 17.31 1.25
C PRO A 26 18.09 15.95 1.26
N ILE A 27 18.82 14.91 1.64
CA ILE A 27 18.24 13.60 1.92
C ILE A 27 17.37 13.77 3.17
N ASP A 28 16.05 13.60 3.02
CA ASP A 28 15.16 13.54 4.18
C ASP A 28 15.47 12.25 4.94
N THR A 29 16.26 12.36 6.02
CA THR A 29 16.77 11.20 6.78
C THR A 29 15.66 10.37 7.43
N TRP A 30 14.42 10.86 7.43
CA TRP A 30 13.26 10.17 7.98
C TRP A 30 12.42 9.45 6.94
N LYS A 31 12.79 9.56 5.66
CA LYS A 31 12.09 8.91 4.56
C LYS A 31 12.97 7.88 3.88
N VAL A 32 12.42 6.66 3.76
CA VAL A 32 12.97 5.63 2.90
C VAL A 32 12.10 5.54 1.67
N GLU A 33 12.69 5.79 0.51
CA GLU A 33 11.99 5.86 -0.76
C GLU A 33 12.39 4.70 -1.67
N ALA A 34 11.39 4.14 -2.35
CA ALA A 34 11.55 3.20 -3.43
C ALA A 34 10.83 3.71 -4.68
N THR A 35 11.59 3.90 -5.75
CA THR A 35 11.12 4.13 -7.13
C THR A 35 11.49 2.91 -7.98
N ASP A 36 10.96 2.82 -9.21
CA ASP A 36 11.30 1.77 -10.18
C ASP A 36 11.21 0.34 -9.60
N ILE A 37 10.18 0.11 -8.79
CA ILE A 37 10.03 -1.11 -7.99
C ILE A 37 9.93 -2.34 -8.90
N ASP A 38 10.95 -3.21 -8.86
CA ASP A 38 10.99 -4.54 -9.46
C ASP A 38 10.47 -5.59 -8.45
N PRO A 39 9.35 -6.28 -8.75
CA PRO A 39 8.81 -7.32 -7.89
C PRO A 39 9.81 -8.43 -7.51
N ASN A 40 10.79 -8.74 -8.36
CA ASN A 40 11.78 -9.79 -8.10
C ASN A 40 12.82 -9.40 -7.04
N HIS A 41 12.99 -8.10 -6.79
CA HIS A 41 13.96 -7.54 -5.85
C HIS A 41 13.28 -6.71 -4.75
N TYR A 42 12.00 -6.96 -4.50
CA TYR A 42 11.21 -6.25 -3.50
C TYR A 42 11.03 -7.08 -2.22
N PHE A 43 11.68 -6.66 -1.14
CA PHE A 43 11.67 -7.41 0.12
C PHE A 43 10.53 -7.03 1.07
N GLY A 44 9.91 -5.87 0.84
CA GLY A 44 8.81 -5.33 1.64
C GLY A 44 9.28 -4.69 2.94
N VAL A 45 8.78 -3.49 3.20
CA VAL A 45 8.93 -2.83 4.50
C VAL A 45 7.68 -3.11 5.34
N THR A 46 7.83 -3.13 6.65
CA THR A 46 6.72 -3.40 7.56
C THR A 46 6.33 -2.14 8.32
N VAL A 47 5.05 -1.78 8.27
CA VAL A 47 4.45 -0.84 9.23
C VAL A 47 3.75 -1.67 10.31
N ALA A 48 3.99 -1.37 11.57
CA ALA A 48 3.51 -2.17 12.69
C ALA A 48 3.28 -1.32 13.94
N ASN A 49 2.40 -1.81 14.83
CA ASN A 49 2.08 -1.18 16.12
C ASN A 49 2.41 -2.08 17.32
N GLY A 50 3.16 -3.17 17.11
CA GLY A 50 3.51 -4.15 18.14
C GLY A 50 2.51 -5.30 18.29
N MET A 51 1.29 -5.17 17.73
CA MET A 51 0.28 -6.23 17.72
C MET A 51 -0.07 -6.69 16.31
N VAL A 52 -0.19 -5.76 15.36
CA VAL A 52 -0.38 -6.03 13.92
C VAL A 52 0.85 -5.54 13.16
N GLY A 53 1.31 -6.35 12.20
CA GLY A 53 2.32 -5.97 11.20
C GLY A 53 1.77 -6.13 9.79
N LEU A 54 1.94 -5.09 8.97
CA LEU A 54 1.54 -5.06 7.56
C LEU A 54 2.81 -4.98 6.72
N VAL A 55 3.08 -6.02 5.94
CA VAL A 55 4.20 -6.05 5.01
C VAL A 55 3.76 -5.51 3.67
N SER A 56 4.47 -4.50 3.17
CA SER A 56 4.16 -3.87 1.90
C SER A 56 4.31 -4.81 0.70
N SER A 57 3.53 -4.55 -0.35
CA SER A 57 3.60 -5.27 -1.63
C SER A 57 4.28 -4.41 -2.71
N PRO A 58 4.96 -5.02 -3.70
CA PRO A 58 5.33 -4.32 -4.93
C PRO A 58 4.12 -4.01 -5.83
N GLU A 59 2.98 -4.64 -5.59
CA GLU A 59 1.72 -4.33 -6.27
C GLU A 59 1.03 -3.11 -5.65
N PRO A 60 0.46 -2.20 -6.46
CA PRO A 60 -0.24 -1.02 -5.94
C PRO A 60 -1.43 -1.44 -5.08
N MET A 61 -1.61 -0.77 -3.94
CA MET A 61 -2.77 -0.93 -3.05
C MET A 61 -2.95 -2.34 -2.48
N LYS A 62 -1.86 -3.12 -2.39
CA LYS A 62 -1.84 -4.46 -1.79
C LYS A 62 -0.87 -4.52 -0.61
N VAL A 63 -1.16 -5.43 0.30
CA VAL A 63 -0.20 -5.94 1.29
C VAL A 63 0.27 -7.32 0.85
N ARG A 64 1.55 -7.62 1.11
CA ARG A 64 2.09 -8.96 0.85
C ARG A 64 1.63 -9.94 1.91
N ASP A 65 1.82 -9.55 3.17
CA ASP A 65 1.53 -10.38 4.33
C ASP A 65 1.02 -9.51 5.48
N VAL A 66 0.05 -10.04 6.23
CA VAL A 66 -0.36 -9.52 7.53
C VAL A 66 0.01 -10.52 8.60
N VAL A 67 0.60 -10.06 9.70
CA VAL A 67 0.98 -10.89 10.84
C VAL A 67 0.45 -10.31 12.14
N LEU A 68 0.16 -11.20 13.09
CA LEU A 68 -0.25 -10.85 14.44
C LEU A 68 0.81 -11.29 15.45
N ASN A 69 1.10 -10.43 16.42
CA ASN A 69 2.03 -10.76 17.50
C ASN A 69 1.50 -11.93 18.33
N GLY A 70 2.38 -12.85 18.71
CA GLY A 70 2.04 -14.02 19.51
C GLY A 70 1.25 -15.12 18.80
N VAL A 71 0.95 -14.97 17.50
CA VAL A 71 0.21 -15.98 16.72
C VAL A 71 1.19 -16.79 15.89
N TRP A 72 1.49 -18.01 16.35
CA TRP A 72 2.47 -18.91 15.75
C TRP A 72 1.87 -20.29 15.52
N ASP A 73 1.98 -20.82 14.31
CA ASP A 73 1.46 -22.15 13.98
C ASP A 73 2.48 -23.00 13.21
N THR A 74 2.27 -24.31 13.20
CA THR A 74 3.10 -25.26 12.47
C THR A 74 2.58 -25.39 11.05
N TYR A 75 3.18 -24.64 10.14
CA TYR A 75 2.89 -24.68 8.71
C TYR A 75 4.13 -24.31 7.91
N GLN A 76 4.08 -24.54 6.59
CA GLN A 76 5.25 -24.47 5.70
C GLN A 76 6.28 -25.60 5.97
N ARG A 77 7.46 -25.48 5.38
CA ARG A 77 8.50 -26.52 5.42
C ARG A 77 9.16 -26.57 6.80
N GLY A 78 9.45 -27.79 7.28
CA GLY A 78 10.29 -28.01 8.45
C GLY A 78 9.57 -28.42 9.74
N ARG A 79 8.22 -28.49 9.75
CA ARG A 79 7.42 -28.87 10.94
C ARG A 79 7.77 -28.05 12.19
N VAL A 80 8.23 -26.81 12.00
CA VAL A 80 8.53 -25.85 13.06
C VAL A 80 7.43 -24.80 13.13
N SER A 81 7.31 -24.14 14.28
CA SER A 81 6.37 -23.05 14.48
C SER A 81 6.85 -21.79 13.77
N ASN A 82 6.01 -21.26 12.87
CA ASN A 82 6.24 -20.03 12.12
C ASN A 82 5.22 -18.98 12.54
N ILE A 83 5.56 -17.69 12.42
CA ILE A 83 4.58 -16.60 12.57
C ILE A 83 3.46 -16.86 11.56
N LEU A 84 2.21 -16.88 12.04
CA LEU A 84 1.06 -17.11 11.17
C LEU A 84 0.78 -15.87 10.34
N LYS A 85 0.83 -16.02 9.02
CA LYS A 85 0.30 -15.03 8.07
C LYS A 85 -1.23 -15.13 8.09
N VAL A 86 -1.92 -14.04 8.37
CA VAL A 86 -3.39 -13.99 8.45
C VAL A 86 -3.97 -13.32 7.21
N PHE A 87 -5.26 -12.99 7.23
CA PHE A 87 -5.94 -12.33 6.11
C PHE A 87 -5.24 -11.05 5.62
N ASN A 88 -5.09 -10.94 4.31
CA ASN A 88 -4.65 -9.73 3.63
C ASN A 88 -5.82 -8.74 3.49
N HIS A 89 -6.33 -8.29 4.63
CA HIS A 89 -7.54 -7.48 4.75
C HIS A 89 -7.36 -5.99 4.42
N MET A 90 -6.13 -5.51 4.26
CA MET A 90 -5.85 -4.13 3.84
C MET A 90 -5.63 -4.02 2.32
N ASN A 91 -6.06 -5.03 1.56
CA ASN A 91 -6.00 -5.02 0.11
C ASN A 91 -7.14 -4.16 -0.44
N LEU A 92 -6.82 -3.35 -1.46
CA LEU A 92 -7.81 -2.62 -2.24
C LEU A 92 -7.67 -2.98 -3.72
N ASN A 93 -8.79 -2.90 -4.43
CA ASN A 93 -8.82 -2.77 -5.88
C ASN A 93 -9.32 -1.38 -6.23
N LEU A 94 -8.90 -0.87 -7.38
CA LEU A 94 -9.40 0.37 -7.94
C LEU A 94 -9.75 0.14 -9.40
N ASP A 95 -10.99 0.42 -9.76
CA ASP A 95 -11.40 0.54 -11.16
C ASP A 95 -11.58 2.02 -11.49
N VAL A 96 -11.13 2.43 -12.67
CA VAL A 96 -11.36 3.78 -13.23
C VAL A 96 -12.10 3.62 -14.56
N ASP A 97 -13.28 4.22 -14.66
CA ASP A 97 -14.22 4.06 -15.79
C ASP A 97 -14.50 2.58 -16.14
N GLY A 98 -14.72 1.77 -15.12
CA GLY A 98 -15.01 0.33 -15.26
C GLY A 98 -13.82 -0.54 -15.63
N ARG A 99 -12.58 0.01 -15.68
CA ARG A 99 -11.36 -0.77 -15.92
C ARG A 99 -10.55 -0.94 -14.63
N ARG A 100 -10.33 -2.19 -14.23
CA ARG A 100 -9.42 -2.57 -13.15
C ARG A 100 -8.00 -2.07 -13.41
N ILE A 101 -7.46 -1.32 -12.46
CA ILE A 101 -6.08 -0.84 -12.49
C ILE A 101 -5.15 -1.90 -11.91
N SER A 102 -4.04 -2.15 -12.60
CA SER A 102 -2.96 -3.01 -12.17
C SER A 102 -1.61 -2.34 -12.38
N ARG A 103 -0.50 -2.99 -12.01
CA ARG A 103 0.84 -2.40 -12.13
C ARG A 103 1.22 -2.00 -13.57
N ARG A 104 0.64 -2.63 -14.60
CA ARG A 104 0.89 -2.30 -16.01
C ARG A 104 0.15 -1.06 -16.51
N ASP A 105 -0.88 -0.62 -15.77
CA ASP A 105 -1.77 0.47 -16.15
C ASP A 105 -1.37 1.80 -15.51
N ILE A 106 -0.27 1.81 -14.75
CA ILE A 106 0.17 2.95 -13.94
C ILE A 106 1.56 3.43 -14.31
N SER A 107 1.84 4.69 -14.00
CA SER A 107 3.14 5.34 -14.10
C SER A 107 3.49 6.07 -12.80
N ASP A 108 4.70 6.59 -12.68
CA ASP A 108 5.19 7.32 -11.50
C ASP A 108 4.99 6.57 -10.18
N TYR A 109 5.13 5.23 -10.22
CA TYR A 109 4.92 4.39 -9.05
C TYR A 109 6.05 4.54 -8.05
N ARG A 110 5.70 5.01 -6.86
CA ARG A 110 6.63 5.31 -5.77
C ARG A 110 6.07 4.86 -4.44
N GLN A 111 6.93 4.35 -3.57
CA GLN A 111 6.61 4.06 -2.17
C GLN A 111 7.57 4.81 -1.26
N VAL A 112 7.05 5.45 -0.22
CA VAL A 112 7.81 6.21 0.75
C VAL A 112 7.36 5.82 2.15
N LEU A 113 8.28 5.23 2.92
CA LEU A 113 8.10 5.06 4.36
C LEU A 113 8.50 6.36 5.05
N ASP A 114 7.54 7.03 5.69
CA ASP A 114 7.82 8.10 6.64
C ASP A 114 7.99 7.50 8.04
N MET A 115 9.22 7.48 8.54
CA MET A 115 9.55 6.89 9.84
C MET A 115 9.12 7.75 11.02
N ARG A 116 8.87 9.07 10.84
CA ARG A 116 8.35 9.94 11.91
C ARG A 116 6.88 9.65 12.16
N GLN A 117 6.11 9.58 11.07
CA GLN A 117 4.67 9.33 11.12
C GLN A 117 4.34 7.83 11.20
N ALA A 118 5.32 6.95 10.97
CA ALA A 118 5.14 5.50 10.86
C ALA A 118 4.08 5.10 9.84
N ALA A 119 4.14 5.73 8.66
CA ALA A 119 3.19 5.56 7.58
C ALA A 119 3.91 5.23 6.28
N LEU A 120 3.34 4.30 5.51
CA LEU A 120 3.81 3.98 4.16
C LEU A 120 2.87 4.63 3.14
N THR A 121 3.38 5.61 2.41
CA THR A 121 2.64 6.22 1.30
C THR A 121 3.08 5.61 -0.02
N THR A 122 2.11 5.12 -0.80
CA THR A 122 2.26 4.69 -2.19
C THR A 122 1.59 5.73 -3.08
N THR A 123 2.25 6.17 -4.13
CA THR A 123 1.69 7.08 -5.14
C THR A 123 1.87 6.53 -6.53
N PHE A 124 0.91 6.81 -7.42
CA PHE A 124 1.00 6.49 -8.84
C PHE A 124 0.00 7.30 -9.66
N ALA A 125 0.25 7.41 -10.97
CA ALA A 125 -0.67 7.98 -11.94
C ALA A 125 -1.36 6.89 -12.76
N VAL A 126 -2.66 7.04 -13.00
CA VAL A 126 -3.47 6.18 -13.87
C VAL A 126 -3.64 6.89 -15.21
N GLY A 127 -2.70 6.65 -16.13
CA GLY A 127 -2.62 7.38 -17.40
C GLY A 127 -2.69 8.90 -17.20
N ASP A 128 -3.52 9.56 -18.01
CA ASP A 128 -3.85 10.98 -17.94
C ASP A 128 -5.17 11.24 -17.18
N LYS A 129 -5.70 10.24 -16.47
CA LYS A 129 -7.04 10.28 -15.84
C LYS A 129 -7.01 10.66 -14.38
N ALA A 130 -6.06 10.13 -13.61
CA ALA A 130 -6.03 10.34 -12.16
C ALA A 130 -4.63 10.21 -11.55
N ARG A 131 -4.42 10.86 -10.41
CA ARG A 131 -3.31 10.56 -9.49
C ARG A 131 -3.86 9.95 -8.22
N VAL A 132 -3.22 8.88 -7.75
CA VAL A 132 -3.64 8.15 -6.56
C VAL A 132 -2.55 8.25 -5.51
N ARG A 133 -2.95 8.55 -4.28
CA ARG A 133 -2.12 8.47 -3.08
C ARG A 133 -2.80 7.54 -2.08
N HIS A 134 -2.08 6.52 -1.64
CA HIS A 134 -2.53 5.48 -0.73
C HIS A 134 -1.59 5.46 0.48
N THR A 135 -2.09 5.77 1.68
CA THR A 135 -1.27 5.81 2.91
C THR A 135 -1.73 4.75 3.89
N MET A 136 -0.86 3.79 4.17
CA MET A 136 -1.13 2.67 5.09
C MET A 136 -0.41 2.86 6.42
N MET A 137 -1.10 2.55 7.52
CA MET A 137 -0.57 2.63 8.88
C MET A 137 -1.15 1.54 9.79
N ALA A 138 -0.35 1.07 10.74
CA ALA A 138 -0.83 0.30 11.89
C ALA A 138 -1.01 1.28 13.06
N LEU A 139 -2.22 1.38 13.60
CA LEU A 139 -2.57 2.42 14.57
C LEU A 139 -1.99 2.08 15.96
N ARG A 140 -1.15 2.95 16.51
CA ARG A 140 -0.50 2.69 17.82
C ARG A 140 -1.47 2.70 19.00
N HIS A 141 -2.53 3.48 18.94
CA HIS A 141 -3.52 3.58 20.01
C HIS A 141 -4.64 2.54 19.91
N LEU A 142 -4.74 1.84 18.77
CA LEU A 142 -5.72 0.79 18.51
C LEU A 142 -4.98 -0.48 18.10
N PRO A 143 -4.61 -1.35 19.06
CA PRO A 143 -3.61 -2.40 18.83
C PRO A 143 -3.95 -3.37 17.70
N TYR A 144 -5.22 -3.68 17.48
CA TYR A 144 -5.66 -4.60 16.42
C TYR A 144 -6.19 -3.89 15.17
N THR A 145 -5.83 -2.62 14.97
CA THR A 145 -6.38 -1.80 13.90
C THR A 145 -5.29 -1.28 12.98
N ALA A 146 -5.51 -1.49 11.69
CA ALA A 146 -4.82 -0.84 10.60
C ALA A 146 -5.75 0.17 9.93
N MET A 147 -5.17 1.15 9.25
CA MET A 147 -5.91 2.11 8.44
C MET A 147 -5.18 2.32 7.13
N VAL A 148 -5.97 2.42 6.08
CA VAL A 148 -5.54 2.86 4.77
C VAL A 148 -6.30 4.13 4.46
N ILE A 149 -5.62 5.14 3.94
CA ILE A 149 -6.26 6.37 3.46
C ILE A 149 -5.97 6.48 1.98
N VAL A 150 -7.03 6.62 1.18
CA VAL A 150 -6.94 6.75 -0.27
C VAL A 150 -7.36 8.16 -0.66
N GLU A 151 -6.54 8.80 -1.49
CA GLU A 151 -6.81 10.08 -2.12
C GLU A 151 -6.70 9.89 -3.63
N VAL A 152 -7.76 10.19 -4.36
CA VAL A 152 -7.80 10.14 -5.82
C VAL A 152 -8.05 11.54 -6.36
N GLU A 153 -7.03 12.13 -6.98
CA GLU A 153 -7.13 13.38 -7.74
C GLU A 153 -7.53 13.04 -9.18
N ALA A 154 -8.72 13.47 -9.59
CA ALA A 154 -9.21 13.31 -10.94
C ALA A 154 -8.61 14.40 -11.86
N LEU A 155 -7.90 14.00 -12.91
CA LEU A 155 -7.37 14.90 -13.93
C LEU A 155 -8.38 15.13 -15.07
N GLN A 156 -9.37 14.23 -15.17
CA GLN A 156 -10.49 14.27 -16.10
C GLN A 156 -11.77 13.90 -15.35
N ASP A 157 -12.93 14.09 -15.99
CA ASP A 157 -14.18 13.54 -15.47
C ASP A 157 -14.12 12.01 -15.53
N ILE A 158 -14.21 11.34 -14.38
CA ILE A 158 -14.05 9.89 -14.24
C ILE A 158 -15.02 9.31 -13.22
N GLU A 159 -15.34 8.03 -13.38
CA GLU A 159 -15.91 7.22 -12.32
C GLU A 159 -14.83 6.36 -11.65
N ILE A 160 -14.73 6.42 -10.33
CA ILE A 160 -13.91 5.49 -9.55
C ILE A 160 -14.79 4.42 -8.91
N THR A 161 -14.29 3.19 -8.88
CA THR A 161 -14.88 2.10 -8.09
C THR A 161 -13.80 1.47 -7.22
N PRO A 162 -13.55 2.03 -6.02
CA PRO A 162 -12.70 1.39 -5.04
C PRO A 162 -13.40 0.16 -4.44
N ALA A 163 -12.62 -0.88 -4.15
CA ALA A 163 -13.11 -2.08 -3.47
C ALA A 163 -12.15 -2.53 -2.37
N SER A 164 -12.64 -2.63 -1.13
CA SER A 164 -11.94 -3.30 -0.03
C SER A 164 -12.02 -4.79 -0.24
N VAL A 165 -10.88 -5.48 -0.16
CA VAL A 165 -10.77 -6.91 -0.42
C VAL A 165 -10.16 -7.59 0.80
N ILE A 166 -10.84 -8.63 1.30
CA ILE A 166 -10.23 -9.56 2.25
C ILE A 166 -9.90 -10.84 1.49
N GLU A 167 -8.64 -11.22 1.53
CA GLU A 167 -8.11 -12.42 0.89
C GLU A 167 -7.46 -13.32 1.95
N ALA A 168 -7.80 -14.60 1.93
CA ALA A 168 -7.29 -15.62 2.83
C ALA A 168 -6.04 -16.28 2.22
N PRO A 169 -4.89 -16.31 2.93
CA PRO A 169 -3.77 -17.12 2.50
C PRO A 169 -4.12 -18.61 2.45
N ALA A 170 -3.54 -19.33 1.49
CA ALA A 170 -3.84 -20.75 1.22
C ALA A 170 -3.63 -21.73 2.39
N HIS A 171 -2.89 -21.34 3.43
CA HIS A 171 -2.70 -22.18 4.62
C HIS A 171 -3.80 -22.02 5.67
N LEU A 172 -4.67 -21.00 5.55
CA LEU A 172 -5.88 -20.92 6.37
C LEU A 172 -6.95 -21.85 5.80
N PHE A 173 -7.74 -22.47 6.67
CA PHE A 173 -8.84 -23.36 6.26
C PHE A 173 -10.14 -23.01 7.00
N ASP A 174 -11.27 -23.56 6.52
CA ASP A 174 -12.62 -23.21 7.00
C ASP A 174 -12.83 -21.68 6.95
N VAL A 175 -12.48 -21.09 5.80
CA VAL A 175 -12.69 -19.67 5.51
C VAL A 175 -14.19 -19.42 5.38
N ARG A 176 -14.68 -18.41 6.10
CA ARG A 176 -16.06 -17.96 6.07
C ARG A 176 -16.09 -16.45 5.94
N ASN A 177 -16.85 -15.99 4.95
CA ASN A 177 -16.98 -14.61 4.55
C ASN A 177 -18.36 -14.09 4.94
N TYR A 178 -18.41 -12.89 5.51
CA TYR A 178 -19.61 -12.26 6.01
C TYR A 178 -19.64 -10.79 5.61
N TYR A 179 -20.83 -10.30 5.29
CA TYR A 179 -21.14 -8.89 5.17
C TYR A 179 -22.32 -8.57 6.07
N ALA A 180 -22.17 -7.53 6.89
CA ALA A 180 -23.22 -7.06 7.77
C ALA A 180 -23.21 -5.54 7.82
N GLU A 181 -24.38 -4.94 7.93
CA GLU A 181 -24.52 -3.50 8.14
C GLU A 181 -25.09 -3.27 9.54
N ILE A 182 -24.41 -2.42 10.30
CA ILE A 182 -24.92 -1.97 11.60
C ILE A 182 -25.59 -0.63 11.38
N ASP A 183 -26.92 -0.66 11.35
CA ASP A 183 -27.74 0.54 11.28
C ASP A 183 -27.86 1.20 12.66
N ARG A 184 -27.35 2.43 12.77
CA ARG A 184 -27.48 3.30 13.93
C ARG A 184 -28.09 4.63 13.48
N PRO A 185 -28.86 5.33 14.34
CA PRO A 185 -29.51 6.59 13.96
C PRO A 185 -28.59 7.71 13.44
N HIS A 186 -27.27 7.57 13.61
CA HIS A 186 -26.26 8.57 13.25
C HIS A 186 -25.18 8.03 12.31
N ALA A 187 -25.21 6.75 11.93
CA ALA A 187 -24.21 6.12 11.07
C ALA A 187 -24.68 4.76 10.57
N LEU A 188 -24.36 4.42 9.32
CA LEU A 188 -24.43 3.07 8.80
C LEU A 188 -23.01 2.50 8.75
N ILE A 189 -22.75 1.39 9.46
CA ILE A 189 -21.40 0.80 9.49
C ILE A 189 -21.40 -0.51 8.70
N PRO A 190 -20.85 -0.51 7.48
CA PRO A 190 -20.66 -1.72 6.67
C PRO A 190 -19.48 -2.51 7.21
N LEU A 191 -19.66 -3.79 7.50
CA LEU A 191 -18.62 -4.68 8.02
C LEU A 191 -18.39 -5.84 7.05
N LEU A 192 -17.26 -5.78 6.34
CA LEU A 192 -16.76 -6.88 5.54
C LEU A 192 -15.84 -7.73 6.43
N THR A 193 -16.21 -8.97 6.72
CA THR A 193 -15.54 -9.81 7.72
C THR A 193 -15.22 -11.20 7.22
N SER A 194 -14.00 -11.68 7.44
CA SER A 194 -13.62 -13.08 7.21
C SER A 194 -13.13 -13.73 8.49
N VAL A 195 -13.44 -15.02 8.66
CA VAL A 195 -13.00 -15.86 9.77
C VAL A 195 -12.44 -17.16 9.23
N ALA A 196 -11.33 -17.64 9.78
CA ALA A 196 -10.72 -18.92 9.39
C ALA A 196 -9.96 -19.57 10.55
N LYS A 197 -9.60 -20.84 10.36
CA LYS A 197 -8.74 -21.59 11.27
C LYS A 197 -7.29 -21.57 10.78
N SER A 198 -6.39 -21.53 11.75
CA SER A 198 -4.96 -21.73 11.48
C SER A 198 -4.68 -23.19 11.09
N PRO A 199 -3.57 -23.50 10.39
CA PRO A 199 -3.22 -24.83 9.88
C PRO A 199 -3.39 -26.01 10.86
N SER A 200 -3.04 -25.85 12.14
CA SER A 200 -3.21 -26.91 13.15
C SER A 200 -4.58 -26.91 13.83
N GLY A 201 -5.44 -25.93 13.51
CA GLY A 201 -6.69 -25.66 14.20
C GLY A 201 -6.53 -24.94 15.54
N ARG A 202 -5.30 -24.62 15.96
CA ARG A 202 -4.99 -23.99 17.26
C ARG A 202 -5.63 -22.61 17.41
N TYR A 203 -5.68 -21.82 16.33
CA TYR A 203 -6.24 -20.48 16.36
C TYR A 203 -7.46 -20.36 15.45
N THR A 204 -8.38 -19.51 15.87
CA THR A 204 -9.37 -18.88 14.98
C THR A 204 -8.90 -17.46 14.75
N VAL A 205 -8.72 -17.07 13.51
CA VAL A 205 -8.35 -15.71 13.13
C VAL A 205 -9.52 -15.05 12.42
N ALA A 206 -9.68 -13.74 12.63
CA ALA A 206 -10.71 -12.95 11.99
C ALA A 206 -10.11 -11.60 11.57
N ALA A 207 -10.60 -11.07 10.46
CA ALA A 207 -10.35 -9.71 10.03
C ALA A 207 -11.66 -9.06 9.60
N SER A 208 -11.82 -7.78 9.92
CA SER A 208 -12.99 -7.00 9.54
C SER A 208 -12.55 -5.65 9.01
N THR A 209 -13.20 -5.17 7.95
CA THR A 209 -12.95 -3.87 7.33
C THR A 209 -14.26 -3.11 7.14
N SER A 210 -14.14 -1.79 7.14
CA SER A 210 -15.23 -0.86 6.93
C SER A 210 -14.69 0.36 6.19
N PHE A 211 -15.56 1.07 5.48
CA PHE A 211 -15.22 2.35 4.86
C PHE A 211 -15.56 3.50 5.80
N ILE A 212 -14.70 4.52 5.79
CA ILE A 212 -14.95 5.80 6.42
C ILE A 212 -15.03 6.85 5.31
N PHE A 213 -16.25 7.35 5.12
CA PHE A 213 -16.53 8.38 4.12
C PHE A 213 -16.44 9.79 4.72
N PRO A 214 -16.06 10.79 3.91
CA PRO A 214 -16.12 12.19 4.32
C PRO A 214 -17.56 12.73 4.33
N GLU A 215 -18.48 12.09 3.61
CA GLU A 215 -19.89 12.44 3.60
C GLU A 215 -20.57 12.19 4.96
N GLY A 216 -21.59 12.99 5.27
CA GLY A 216 -22.44 12.74 6.43
C GLY A 216 -23.36 11.54 6.18
N HIS A 217 -23.88 10.95 7.28
CA HIS A 217 -24.80 9.82 7.22
C HIS A 217 -25.96 10.06 6.24
N GLY A 218 -26.23 9.07 5.38
CA GLY A 218 -27.26 9.14 4.34
C GLY A 218 -26.85 9.85 3.05
N HIS A 219 -25.63 10.41 2.98
CA HIS A 219 -25.02 10.96 1.77
C HIS A 219 -23.77 10.17 1.33
N GLU A 220 -23.40 9.16 2.10
CA GLU A 220 -22.33 8.22 1.79
C GLU A 220 -22.66 7.39 0.53
N PRO A 221 -21.65 6.97 -0.25
CA PRO A 221 -21.85 6.07 -1.37
C PRO A 221 -22.49 4.74 -0.95
N ASP A 222 -23.40 4.22 -1.78
CA ASP A 222 -23.92 2.86 -1.60
C ASP A 222 -22.81 1.84 -1.78
N ILE A 223 -22.75 0.87 -0.86
CA ILE A 223 -21.78 -0.22 -0.87
C ILE A 223 -22.43 -1.48 -1.41
N ILE A 224 -21.68 -2.17 -2.27
CA ILE A 224 -22.06 -3.44 -2.88
C ILE A 224 -21.05 -4.48 -2.41
N HIS A 225 -21.55 -5.52 -1.73
CA HIS A 225 -20.79 -6.70 -1.36
C HIS A 225 -20.79 -7.72 -2.50
N GLU A 226 -19.62 -8.27 -2.81
CA GLU A 226 -19.42 -9.33 -3.79
C GLU A 226 -18.65 -10.48 -3.15
N ASP A 227 -19.18 -11.69 -3.28
CA ASP A 227 -18.64 -12.93 -2.70
C ASP A 227 -18.71 -14.04 -3.76
N TRP A 228 -17.71 -14.05 -4.64
CA TRP A 228 -17.64 -15.00 -5.77
C TRP A 228 -16.67 -16.14 -5.51
N ASP A 229 -15.65 -15.91 -4.67
CA ASP A 229 -14.54 -16.82 -4.43
C ASP A 229 -14.52 -17.29 -2.97
N TYR A 230 -14.12 -18.54 -2.74
CA TYR A 230 -14.14 -19.11 -1.39
C TYR A 230 -13.16 -18.41 -0.43
N ASP A 231 -12.01 -18.01 -0.94
CA ASP A 231 -10.91 -17.40 -0.18
C ASP A 231 -10.90 -15.86 -0.27
N MET A 232 -11.86 -15.26 -0.97
CA MET A 232 -11.89 -13.82 -1.19
C MET A 232 -13.30 -13.26 -1.35
N HIS A 233 -13.56 -12.15 -0.65
CA HIS A 233 -14.73 -11.33 -0.90
C HIS A 233 -14.36 -9.85 -0.85
N LEU A 234 -15.24 -9.00 -1.39
CA LEU A 234 -14.99 -7.57 -1.45
C LEU A 234 -16.24 -6.73 -1.22
N ALA A 235 -16.04 -5.51 -0.74
CA ALA A 235 -17.06 -4.47 -0.67
C ALA A 235 -16.59 -3.29 -1.50
N LYS A 236 -17.44 -2.79 -2.40
CA LYS A 236 -17.10 -1.70 -3.32
C LYS A 236 -18.17 -0.62 -3.35
N PHE A 237 -17.76 0.59 -3.69
CA PHE A 237 -18.67 1.70 -3.94
C PHE A 237 -18.27 2.43 -5.23
N ARG A 238 -19.17 3.23 -5.78
CA ARG A 238 -18.89 4.07 -6.96
C ARG A 238 -18.90 5.53 -6.58
N LYS A 239 -18.00 6.32 -7.18
CA LYS A 239 -17.99 7.78 -7.04
C LYS A 239 -17.62 8.43 -8.35
N GLN A 240 -18.45 9.39 -8.76
CA GLN A 240 -18.19 10.25 -9.92
C GLN A 240 -17.38 11.46 -9.48
N LEU A 241 -16.27 11.73 -10.18
CA LEU A 241 -15.36 12.84 -9.92
C LEU A 241 -15.25 13.72 -11.16
N LYS A 242 -15.25 15.04 -10.96
CA LYS A 242 -14.96 16.02 -12.00
C LYS A 242 -13.46 16.31 -12.08
N ALA A 243 -13.00 16.72 -13.26
CA ALA A 243 -11.62 17.17 -13.44
C ALA A 243 -11.23 18.22 -12.39
N GLY A 244 -10.08 18.02 -11.74
CA GLY A 244 -9.57 18.85 -10.64
C GLY A 244 -10.10 18.49 -9.25
N GLN A 245 -11.07 17.59 -9.11
CA GLN A 245 -11.55 17.15 -7.80
C GLN A 245 -10.63 16.11 -7.18
N THR A 246 -10.46 16.18 -5.86
CA THR A 246 -9.81 15.13 -5.07
C THR A 246 -10.84 14.50 -4.14
N TYR A 247 -10.98 13.19 -4.20
CA TYR A 247 -11.81 12.43 -3.26
C TYR A 247 -10.94 11.65 -2.29
N ARG A 248 -11.28 11.72 -1.00
CA ARG A 248 -10.54 11.09 0.09
C ARG A 248 -11.47 10.24 0.93
N PHE A 249 -11.09 8.99 1.15
CA PHE A 249 -11.79 8.05 2.04
C PHE A 249 -10.76 7.17 2.76
N ALA A 250 -11.20 6.42 3.76
CA ALA A 250 -10.37 5.45 4.48
C ALA A 250 -11.06 4.09 4.62
#